data_AF-A0A3D1X3E0-F1
#
_entry.id   AF-A0A3D1X3E0-F1
#
_cell.length_a   1.000
_cell.length_b   1.000
_cell.length_c   1.000
_cell.angle_alpha   90.00
_cell.angle_beta   90.00
_cell.angle_gamma   90.00
#
_symmetry.space_group_name_H-M   'P 1'
#
loop_
_entity.id
_entity.type
_entity.pdbx_description
1 polymer ?
#
loop_
_entity_poly.entity_id
_entity_poly.type
_entity_poly.pdbx_seq_one_letter_code
_entity_poly.pdbx_strand_id
1 'polypeptide(L)' 'MSRRKKLTNNSGIPQHEIENIARILLPDILAFYESEEGQREFAEWQAARDGAKTDRDRNGENVA' A
#
# COMPACT_ATOMS: atom_id res chain seq x y z
N MET A 1 -17.08 -19.63 -2.14
CA MET A 1 -17.27 -18.85 -0.89
C MET A 1 -15.90 -18.52 -0.30
N SER A 2 -15.30 -17.38 -0.67
CA SER A 2 -14.00 -16.97 -0.12
C SER A 2 -14.15 -16.73 1.39
N ARG A 3 -13.40 -17.47 2.21
CA ARG A 3 -13.36 -17.24 3.66
C ARG A 3 -12.82 -15.84 3.90
N ARG A 4 -13.64 -14.93 4.44
CA ARG A 4 -13.15 -13.63 4.92
C ARG A 4 -12.06 -13.88 5.95
N LYS A 5 -10.87 -13.31 5.71
CA LYS A 5 -9.76 -13.34 6.67
C LYS A 5 -10.24 -12.64 7.95
N LYS A 6 -10.13 -13.29 9.11
CA LYS A 6 -10.42 -12.64 10.39
C LYS A 6 -9.48 -11.46 10.57
N LEU A 7 -10.02 -10.31 10.97
CA LEU A 7 -9.23 -9.20 11.49
C LEU A 7 -8.54 -9.69 12.77
N THR A 8 -7.21 -9.79 12.72
CA THR A 8 -6.41 -10.21 13.87
C THR A 8 -5.68 -8.99 14.41
N ASN A 9 -6.06 -8.59 15.61
CA ASN A 9 -5.38 -7.53 16.34
C ASN A 9 -4.27 -8.15 17.18
N ASN A 10 -3.03 -7.87 16.80
CA ASN A 10 -1.85 -8.31 17.55
C ASN A 10 -1.23 -7.15 18.37
N SER A 11 -1.90 -6.01 18.42
CA SER A 11 -1.50 -4.85 19.22
C SER A 11 -2.13 -4.89 20.61
N GLY A 12 -1.56 -4.13 21.55
CA GLY A 12 -2.18 -3.88 22.86
C GLY A 12 -3.33 -2.85 22.81
N ILE A 13 -3.68 -2.33 21.63
CA ILE A 13 -4.69 -1.28 21.45
C ILE A 13 -6.06 -1.95 21.28
N PRO A 14 -7.12 -1.47 21.97
CA PRO A 14 -8.47 -1.97 21.77
C PRO A 14 -8.91 -1.88 20.30
N GLN A 15 -9.56 -2.94 19.79
CA GLN A 15 -9.96 -3.02 18.39
C GLN A 15 -10.87 -1.87 17.94
N HIS A 16 -11.78 -1.42 18.80
CA HIS A 16 -12.71 -0.34 18.47
C HIS A 16 -11.99 1.01 18.28
N GLU A 17 -10.86 1.23 18.94
CA GLU A 17 -10.05 2.45 18.76
C GLU A 17 -9.39 2.46 17.38
N ILE A 18 -8.84 1.33 16.97
CA ILE A 18 -8.29 1.16 15.61
C ILE A 18 -9.38 1.39 14.55
N GLU A 19 -10.57 0.83 14.78
CA GLU A 19 -11.70 1.04 13.87
C GLU A 19 -12.17 2.50 13.85
N ASN A 20 -12.20 3.18 14.98
CA ASN A 20 -12.57 4.60 15.05
C ASN A 20 -11.59 5.46 14.25
N ILE A 21 -10.28 5.25 14.45
CA ILE A 21 -9.25 5.96 13.68
C ILE A 21 -9.41 5.68 12.18
N ALA A 22 -9.60 4.40 11.81
CA ALA A 22 -9.80 4.03 10.41
C ALA A 22 -11.06 4.67 9.81
N ARG A 23 -12.18 4.71 10.52
CA ARG A 23 -13.42 5.35 10.04
C ARG A 23 -13.25 6.85 9.80
N ILE A 24 -12.45 7.52 10.63
CA ILE A 24 -12.20 8.96 10.51
C ILE A 24 -11.26 9.26 9.34
N LEU A 25 -10.17 8.51 9.20
CA LEU A 25 -9.12 8.82 8.21
C LEU A 25 -9.39 8.25 6.82
N LEU A 26 -10.13 7.15 6.70
CA LEU A 26 -10.34 6.48 5.42
C LEU A 26 -10.99 7.38 4.34
N PRO A 27 -12.02 8.19 4.63
CA PRO A 27 -12.60 9.09 3.63
C PRO A 27 -11.58 10.07 3.05
N ASP A 28 -10.76 10.68 3.90
CA ASP A 28 -9.76 11.66 3.47
C ASP A 28 -8.62 11.01 2.68
N ILE A 29 -8.20 9.80 3.08
CA ILE A 29 -7.22 9.02 2.33
C ILE A 29 -7.76 8.68 0.93
N LEU A 30 -9.03 8.27 0.83
CA LEU A 30 -9.66 7.97 -0.46
C LEU A 30 -9.79 9.22 -1.32
N ALA A 31 -10.23 10.35 -0.75
CA ALA A 31 -10.33 11.62 -1.47
C ALA A 31 -8.97 12.08 -2.00
N PHE A 32 -7.90 11.94 -1.21
CA PHE A 32 -6.54 12.24 -1.66
C PHE A 32 -6.08 11.27 -2.75
N TYR A 33 -6.32 9.97 -2.56
CA TYR A 33 -5.92 8.95 -3.54
C TYR A 33 -6.60 9.15 -4.89
N GLU A 34 -7.86 9.59 -4.92
CA GLU A 34 -8.62 9.88 -6.15
C GLU A 34 -8.27 11.24 -6.79
N SER A 35 -7.52 12.09 -6.08
CA SER A 35 -7.05 13.37 -6.63
C SER A 35 -5.97 13.18 -7.69
N GLU A 36 -5.82 14.16 -8.59
CA GLU A 36 -4.77 14.13 -9.62
C GLU A 36 -3.36 14.11 -9.00
N GLU A 37 -3.17 14.81 -7.89
CA GLU A 37 -1.90 14.84 -7.17
C GLU A 37 -1.56 13.45 -6.59
N GLY A 38 -2.52 12.82 -5.90
CA GLY A 38 -2.34 11.48 -5.34
C GLY A 38 -2.07 10.41 -6.41
N GLN A 39 -2.78 10.47 -7.54
CA GLN A 39 -2.53 9.56 -8.66
C GLN A 39 -1.15 9.80 -9.32
N ARG A 40 -0.71 11.05 -9.45
CA ARG A 40 0.63 11.38 -9.99
C ARG A 40 1.74 10.83 -9.09
N GLU A 41 1.68 11.08 -7.78
CA GLU A 41 2.66 10.56 -6.83
C GLU A 41 2.70 9.03 -6.84
N PHE A 42 1.52 8.39 -6.94
CA PHE A 42 1.44 6.94 -7.02
C PHE A 42 2.07 6.39 -8.31
N ALA A 43 1.81 7.02 -9.45
CA ALA A 43 2.41 6.63 -10.73
C ALA A 43 3.94 6.79 -10.73
N GLU A 44 4.47 7.87 -10.16
CA GLU A 44 5.91 8.07 -9.99
C GLU A 44 6.54 7.00 -9.09
N TRP A 45 5.87 6.67 -7.99
CA TRP A 45 6.30 5.60 -7.09
C TRP A 45 6.32 4.23 -7.80
N GLN A 46 5.31 3.92 -8.61
CA GLN A 46 5.28 2.69 -9.41
C GLN A 46 6.43 2.66 -10.42
N ALA A 47 6.65 3.73 -11.17
CA ALA A 47 7.72 3.83 -12.17
C ALA A 47 9.12 3.67 -11.53
N ALA A 48 9.36 4.29 -10.38
CA ALA A 48 10.62 4.13 -9.64
C ALA A 48 10.87 2.66 -9.23
N ARG A 49 9.81 1.93 -8.89
CA ARG A 49 9.90 0.55 -8.41
C ARG A 49 10.08 -0.46 -9.55
N ASP A 50 9.44 -0.22 -10.69
CA ASP A 50 9.65 -1.02 -11.89
C ASP A 50 11.05 -0.77 -12.49
N GLY A 51 11.53 0.47 -12.45
CA GLY A 51 12.94 0.80 -12.74
C GLY A 51 13.90 0.04 -11.82
N ALA A 52 13.64 -0.01 -10.51
CA ALA A 52 14.48 -0.74 -9.56
C ALA A 52 14.43 -2.27 -9.72
N LYS A 53 13.29 -2.85 -10.13
CA LYS A 53 13.19 -4.28 -10.44
C LYS A 53 13.97 -4.65 -11.70
N THR A 54 13.84 -3.85 -12.76
CA THR A 54 14.56 -4.13 -14.03
C THR A 54 16.08 -4.01 -13.88
N ASP A 55 16.58 -3.16 -12.99
CA ASP A 55 18.01 -3.09 -12.66
C ASP A 55 18.50 -4.33 -11.89
N ARG A 56 17.72 -4.79 -10.91
CA ARG A 56 18.04 -6.01 -10.14
C ARG A 56 18.03 -7.27 -11.01
N ASP A 57 17.11 -7.37 -11.97
CA ASP A 57 17.01 -8.50 -12.88
C ASP A 57 18.13 -8.49 -13.93
N ARG A 58 18.53 -7.30 -14.44
CA ARG A 58 19.65 -7.17 -15.41
C ARG A 58 21.02 -7.45 -14.80
N ASN A 59 21.26 -7.05 -13.55
CA ASN A 59 22.55 -7.26 -12.88
C ASN A 59 22.73 -8.70 -12.33
N GLY A 60 21.66 -9.51 -12.36
CA GLY A 60 21.69 -10.93 -11.97
C GLY A 60 21.97 -11.92 -13.11
N GLU A 61 21.98 -11.46 -14.37
CA GLU A 61 22.14 -12.30 -15.57
C GLU A 61 23.57 -12.25 -16.17
N ASN A 62 24.58 -11.86 -15.37
CA ASN A 62 26.00 -11.97 -15.74
C ASN A 62 26.80 -12.84 -14.74
N VAL A 63 26.19 -13.90 -14.23
CA VAL A 63 26.92 -14.98 -13.55
C VAL A 63 26.31 -16.33 -13.96
N ALA A 64 26.65 -16.79 -15.17
CA ALA A 64 26.61 -18.19 -15.59
C ALA A 64 27.55 -18.40 -16.78
#